data_AF-A0AAV2CC10-F1
#
_entry.id   AF-A0AAV2CC10-F1
#
_cell.length_a   1.000
_cell.length_b   1.000
_cell.length_c   1.000
_cell.angle_alpha   90.00
_cell.angle_beta   90.00
_cell.angle_gamma   90.00
#
_symmetry.space_group_name_H-M   'P 1'
#
loop_
_entity.id
_entity.type
_entity.pdbx_description
1 polymer ?
#
loop_
_entity_poly.entity_id
_entity_poly.type
_entity_poly.pdbx_seq_one_letter_code
_entity_poly.pdbx_strand_id
1 'polypeptide(L)'
;MFRLWERLKKLHHLLYDWIRVGTTNSLRNIKTLQDEIDRIKSIHPVQWDEIRTLETELSRQWEAEEVFWQQKSRVKWLKKGDQNSVYFHTVTRARRKRNFVSGLRNEEG
;
A
#
# COMPACT_ATOMS: atom_id res chain seq x y z
N MET A 1 -14.31 24.26 -23.73
CA MET A 1 -13.22 23.26 -23.59
C MET A 1 -13.06 22.86 -22.10
N PHE A 2 -14.11 22.37 -21.43
CA PHE A 2 -14.14 22.16 -19.96
C PHE A 2 -14.66 20.79 -19.48
N ARG A 3 -15.49 20.10 -20.28
CA ARG A 3 -16.12 18.82 -19.87
C ARG A 3 -15.12 17.67 -19.66
N LEU A 4 -14.03 17.64 -20.44
CA LEU A 4 -13.01 16.60 -20.32
C LEU A 4 -12.27 16.73 -18.97
N TRP A 5 -11.92 17.96 -18.58
CA TRP A 5 -11.23 18.23 -17.34
C TRP A 5 -12.08 17.90 -16.11
N GLU A 6 -13.38 18.20 -16.13
CA GLU A 6 -14.30 17.81 -15.06
C GLU A 6 -14.41 16.29 -14.91
N ARG A 7 -14.48 15.55 -16.03
CA ARG A 7 -14.51 14.08 -16.01
C ARG A 7 -13.19 13.51 -15.46
N LEU A 8 -12.05 14.05 -15.88
CA LEU A 8 -10.73 13.71 -15.34
C LEU A 8 -10.63 13.99 -13.84
N LYS A 9 -11.16 15.12 -13.38
CA LYS A 9 -11.13 15.50 -11.96
C LYS A 9 -11.99 14.59 -11.11
N LYS A 10 -13.17 14.19 -11.60
CA LYS A 10 -14.03 13.19 -10.94
C LYS A 10 -13.34 11.82 -10.88
N LEU A 11 -12.79 11.37 -12.00
CA LEU A 11 -12.04 10.11 -12.06
C LEU A 11 -10.85 10.13 -11.08
N HIS A 12 -10.11 11.24 -11.02
CA HIS A 12 -9.00 11.40 -10.09
C HIS A 12 -9.44 11.30 -8.62
N HIS A 13 -10.56 11.92 -8.24
CA HIS A 13 -11.10 11.79 -6.88
C HIS A 13 -11.49 10.35 -6.57
N LEU A 14 -12.24 9.70 -7.46
CA LEU A 14 -12.66 8.30 -7.27
C LEU A 14 -11.46 7.35 -7.15
N LEU A 15 -10.43 7.53 -7.99
CA LEU A 15 -9.20 6.76 -7.91
C LEU A 15 -8.43 7.05 -6.62
N TYR A 16 -8.37 8.32 -6.20
CA TYR A 16 -7.70 8.70 -4.96
C TYR A 16 -8.40 8.07 -3.74
N ASP A 17 -9.72 8.12 -3.69
CA ASP A 17 -10.50 7.53 -2.61
C ASP A 17 -10.37 6.00 -2.60
N TRP A 18 -10.44 5.35 -3.76
CA TRP A 18 -10.23 3.92 -3.89
C TRP A 18 -8.83 3.50 -3.40
N ILE A 19 -7.78 4.22 -3.80
CA ILE A 19 -6.40 3.98 -3.34
C ILE A 19 -6.28 4.19 -1.83
N ARG A 20 -6.88 5.25 -1.28
CA ARG A 20 -6.82 5.57 0.14
C ARG A 20 -7.48 4.49 1.00
N VAL A 21 -8.64 3.99 0.56
CA VAL A 21 -9.36 2.92 1.24
C VAL A 21 -8.58 1.60 1.12
N GLY A 22 -8.12 1.22 -0.08
CA GLY A 22 -7.39 -0.03 -0.29
C GLY A 22 -6.09 -0.14 0.52
N THR A 23 -5.32 0.96 0.59
CA THR A 23 -4.00 0.98 1.28
C THR A 23 -4.08 1.05 2.79
N THR A 24 -5.15 1.63 3.34
CA THR A 24 -5.37 1.63 4.79
C THR A 24 -5.85 0.25 5.26
N ASN A 25 -6.55 -0.47 4.38
CA ASN A 25 -7.12 -1.77 4.69
C ASN A 25 -6.10 -2.90 4.56
N SER A 26 -5.15 -2.86 3.61
CA SER A 26 -4.15 -3.93 3.43
C SER A 26 -3.29 -4.16 4.68
N LEU A 27 -2.72 -3.11 5.27
CA LEU A 27 -1.93 -3.22 6.51
C LEU A 27 -2.75 -3.70 7.71
N ARG A 28 -4.02 -3.30 7.79
CA ARG A 28 -4.94 -3.79 8.83
C ARG A 28 -5.23 -5.28 8.64
N ASN A 29 -5.50 -5.69 7.41
CA ASN A 29 -5.77 -7.08 7.06
C ASN A 29 -4.56 -8.00 7.34
N ILE A 30 -3.35 -7.54 7.01
CA ILE A 30 -2.10 -8.25 7.34
C ILE A 30 -2.00 -8.46 8.86
N LYS A 31 -2.23 -7.40 9.64
CA LYS A 31 -2.17 -7.48 11.11
C LYS A 31 -3.23 -8.41 11.67
N THR A 32 -4.48 -8.33 11.20
CA THR A 32 -5.56 -9.21 11.67
C THR A 32 -5.29 -10.68 11.34
N LEU A 33 -4.79 -10.97 10.13
CA LEU A 33 -4.42 -12.33 9.73
C LEU A 33 -3.29 -12.88 10.61
N GLN A 34 -2.33 -12.04 10.99
CA GLN A 34 -1.23 -12.43 11.86
C GLN A 34 -1.71 -12.72 13.29
N ASP A 35 -2.57 -11.85 13.84
CA ASP A 35 -3.21 -12.06 15.15
C ASP A 35 -4.10 -13.33 15.17
N GLU A 36 -4.65 -13.73 14.02
CA GLU A 36 -5.49 -14.93 13.88
C GLU A 36 -4.66 -16.21 13.79
N ILE A 37 -3.54 -16.18 13.06
CA ILE A 37 -2.55 -17.27 13.02
C ILE A 37 -1.99 -17.52 14.44
N ASP A 38 -1.65 -16.46 15.18
CA ASP A 38 -1.11 -16.58 16.54
C ASP A 38 -2.14 -17.17 17.52
N ARG A 39 -3.43 -16.84 17.33
CA ARG A 39 -4.54 -17.44 18.09
C ARG A 39 -4.68 -18.93 17.81
N ILE A 40 -4.70 -19.34 16.54
CA ILE A 40 -4.86 -20.75 16.16
C ILE A 40 -3.66 -21.58 16.61
N LYS A 41 -2.44 -21.04 16.53
CA LYS A 41 -1.23 -21.69 17.06
C LYS A 41 -1.27 -21.93 18.58
N SER A 42 -2.05 -21.13 19.31
CA SER A 42 -2.19 -21.23 20.77
C SER A 42 -3.28 -22.24 21.20
N ILE A 43 -4.13 -22.70 20.29
CA ILE A 43 -5.23 -23.65 20.58
C ILE A 43 -4.74 -25.07 20.30
N HIS A 44 -4.93 -25.97 21.27
CA HIS A 44 -4.68 -27.41 21.11
C HIS A 44 -6.00 -28.17 20.92
N PRO A 45 -6.08 -29.12 19.95
CA PRO A 45 -5.06 -29.47 18.96
C PRO A 45 -4.96 -28.44 17.82
N VAL A 46 -3.73 -28.16 17.41
CA VAL A 46 -3.42 -27.20 16.34
C VAL A 46 -3.90 -27.75 14.99
N GLN A 47 -4.76 -27.00 14.30
CA GLN A 47 -5.17 -27.31 12.93
C GLN A 47 -4.16 -26.76 11.92
N TRP A 48 -3.17 -27.58 11.59
CA TRP A 48 -2.07 -27.19 10.69
C TRP A 48 -2.51 -26.84 9.27
N ASP A 49 -3.58 -27.47 8.76
CA ASP A 49 -4.12 -27.17 7.43
C ASP A 49 -4.71 -25.75 7.37
N GLU A 50 -5.39 -25.32 8.43
CA GLU A 50 -5.97 -23.97 8.53
C GLU A 50 -4.89 -22.90 8.71
N ILE A 51 -3.82 -23.21 9.44
CA ILE A 51 -2.65 -22.33 9.53
C ILE A 51 -2.01 -22.15 8.15
N ARG A 52 -1.85 -23.24 7.38
CA ARG A 52 -1.19 -23.19 6.07
C ARG A 52 -1.97 -22.36 5.05
N THR A 53 -3.29 -22.43 5.06
CA THR A 53 -4.13 -21.59 4.19
C THR A 53 -4.01 -20.12 4.58
N LEU A 54 -4.05 -19.80 5.88
CA LEU A 54 -3.87 -18.45 6.39
C LEU A 54 -2.47 -17.87 6.11
N GLU A 55 -1.41 -18.66 6.24
CA GLU A 55 -0.04 -18.26 5.89
C GLU A 55 0.13 -17.99 4.39
N THR A 56 -0.58 -18.75 3.54
CA THR A 56 -0.62 -18.52 2.10
C THR A 56 -1.33 -17.19 1.77
N GLU A 57 -2.48 -16.93 2.40
CA GLU A 57 -3.21 -15.67 2.22
C GLU A 57 -2.40 -14.48 2.75
N LEU A 58 -1.74 -14.63 3.91
CA LEU A 58 -0.85 -13.60 4.46
C LEU A 58 0.29 -13.27 3.48
N SER A 59 0.92 -14.29 2.90
CA SER A 59 1.98 -14.11 1.90
C SER A 59 1.48 -13.36 0.66
N ARG A 60 0.27 -13.69 0.19
CA ARG A 60 -0.39 -13.01 -0.93
C ARG A 60 -0.69 -11.54 -0.63
N GLN A 61 -1.15 -11.23 0.59
CA GLN A 61 -1.38 -9.84 1.01
C GLN A 61 -0.07 -9.03 1.08
N TRP A 62 1.02 -9.64 1.56
CA TRP A 62 2.34 -9.01 1.56
C TRP A 62 2.88 -8.74 0.14
N GLU A 63 2.69 -9.68 -0.78
CA GLU A 63 3.10 -9.51 -2.18
C GLU A 63 2.34 -8.36 -2.87
N ALA A 64 1.03 -8.24 -2.60
CA ALA A 64 0.22 -7.13 -3.10
C ALA A 64 0.70 -5.78 -2.54
N GLU A 65 1.04 -5.71 -1.26
CA GLU A 65 1.58 -4.52 -0.60
C GLU A 65 2.96 -4.13 -1.19
N GLU A 66 3.84 -5.10 -1.44
CA GLU A 66 5.14 -4.87 -2.07
C GLU A 66 4.98 -4.24 -3.47
N VAL A 67 4.11 -4.83 -4.31
CA VAL A 67 3.80 -4.32 -5.66
C VAL A 67 3.25 -2.89 -5.58
N PHE A 68 2.36 -2.62 -4.62
CA PHE A 68 1.80 -1.28 -4.42
C PHE A 68 2.90 -0.24 -4.11
N TRP A 69 3.81 -0.55 -3.19
CA TRP A 69 4.91 0.36 -2.84
C TRP A 69 5.97 0.49 -3.93
N GLN A 70 6.23 -0.56 -4.69
CA GLN A 70 7.08 -0.52 -5.88
C GLN A 70 6.50 0.47 -6.93
N GLN A 71 5.21 0.36 -7.24
CA GLN A 71 4.53 1.29 -8.15
C GLN A 71 4.60 2.73 -7.67
N LYS A 72 4.37 2.95 -6.36
CA LYS A 72 4.35 4.29 -5.75
C LYS A 72 5.72 4.93 -5.64
N SER A 73 6.77 4.14 -5.42
CA SER A 73 8.16 4.62 -5.42
C SER A 73 8.69 4.92 -6.83
N ARG A 74 8.03 4.40 -7.89
CA ARG A 74 8.48 4.36 -9.29
C ARG A 74 9.92 3.85 -9.45
N VAL A 75 10.33 2.91 -8.60
CA VAL A 75 11.64 2.26 -8.71
C VAL A 75 11.50 1.05 -9.64
N LYS A 76 12.16 1.10 -10.80
CA LYS A 76 12.04 0.07 -11.85
C LYS A 76 13.04 -1.10 -11.72
N TRP A 77 14.12 -0.91 -10.97
CA TRP A 77 15.26 -1.83 -10.97
C TRP A 77 15.28 -2.83 -9.82
N LEU A 78 14.47 -2.64 -8.78
CA LEU A 78 14.31 -3.65 -7.73
C LEU A 78 13.45 -4.80 -8.24
N LYS A 79 14.00 -6.02 -8.17
CA LYS A 79 13.27 -7.25 -8.45
C LYS A 79 12.26 -7.52 -7.33
N LYS A 80 11.10 -8.06 -7.72
CA LYS A 80 10.03 -8.51 -6.84
C LYS A 80 10.56 -9.64 -5.94
N GLY A 81 10.30 -9.58 -4.64
CA GLY A 81 10.68 -10.63 -3.69
C GLY A 81 11.78 -10.25 -2.68
N ASP A 82 12.33 -9.04 -2.76
CA ASP A 82 13.31 -8.54 -1.78
C ASP A 82 12.65 -8.07 -0.46
N GLN A 83 11.31 -8.13 -0.35
CA GLN A 83 10.53 -7.66 0.80
C GLN A 83 10.91 -6.22 1.26
N ASN A 84 11.49 -5.43 0.36
CA ASN A 84 12.11 -4.14 0.65
C ASN A 84 11.09 -3.00 0.79
N SER A 85 9.97 -3.27 1.48
CA SER A 85 8.91 -2.31 1.80
C SER A 85 9.46 -1.04 2.44
N VAL A 86 10.40 -1.17 3.39
CA VAL A 86 11.08 -0.04 4.05
C VAL A 86 11.79 0.86 3.04
N TYR A 87 12.54 0.30 2.10
CA TYR A 87 13.20 1.08 1.05
C TYR A 87 12.18 1.83 0.20
N PHE A 88 11.11 1.16 -0.26
CA PHE A 88 10.07 1.83 -1.04
C PHE A 88 9.37 2.95 -0.26
N HIS A 89 9.08 2.75 1.03
CA HIS A 89 8.52 3.78 1.90
C HIS A 89 9.45 5.00 2.01
N THR A 90 10.75 4.79 2.25
CA THR A 90 11.73 5.88 2.34
C THR A 90 11.83 6.67 1.04
N VAL A 91 11.91 5.98 -0.10
CA VAL A 91 11.95 6.61 -1.43
C VAL A 91 10.67 7.39 -1.73
N THR A 92 9.50 6.83 -1.42
CA THR A 92 8.22 7.54 -1.56
C THR A 92 8.16 8.78 -0.67
N ARG A 93 8.64 8.70 0.58
CA ARG A 93 8.67 9.85 1.51
C ARG A 93 9.63 10.93 1.03
N ALA A 94 10.83 10.56 0.58
CA ALA A 94 11.81 11.49 0.03
C ALA A 94 11.26 12.23 -1.20
N ARG A 95 10.57 11.52 -2.10
CA ARG A 95 9.91 12.14 -3.26
C ARG A 95 8.76 13.05 -2.89
N ARG A 96 7.91 12.67 -1.92
CA ARG A 96 6.87 13.57 -1.39
C ARG A 96 7.46 14.84 -0.83
N LYS A 97 8.57 14.74 -0.08
CA LYS A 97 9.30 15.90 0.44
C LYS A 97 9.87 16.77 -0.68
N ARG A 98 10.47 16.16 -1.72
CA ARG A 98 11.01 16.88 -2.88
C ARG A 98 9.94 17.58 -3.71
N ASN A 99 8.78 16.96 -3.86
CA ASN A 99 7.66 17.50 -4.64
C ASN A 99 6.69 18.33 -3.81
N PHE A 100 7.00 18.56 -2.53
CA PHE A 100 6.17 19.39 -1.67
C PHE A 100 6.37 20.86 -2.05
N VAL A 101 5.33 21.47 -2.61
CA VAL A 101 5.28 22.90 -2.86
C VAL A 101 4.81 23.56 -1.56
N SER A 102 5.71 24.26 -0.86
CA SER A 102 5.41 24.90 0.44
C SER A 102 4.46 26.09 0.34
N GLY A 103 4.31 26.66 -0.85
CA GLY A 103 3.42 27.76 -1.15
C GLY A 103 3.60 28.21 -2.59
N LEU A 104 2.59 28.88 -3.15
CA LEU A 104 2.70 29.59 -4.41
C LEU A 104 2.93 31.06 -4.07
N ARG A 105 4.02 31.64 -4.57
CA ARG A 105 4.35 33.05 -4.38
C ARG A 105 3.84 33.84 -5.58
N ASN A 106 2.94 34.78 -5.32
CA ASN A 106 2.45 35.79 -6.24
C ASN A 106 3.52 36.89 -6.40
N GLU A 107 3.38 37.78 -7.40
CA GLU A 107 4.36 38.84 -7.69
C GLU A 107 4.57 39.81 -6.50
N GLU A 108 3.61 39.88 -5.58
CA GLU A 108 3.68 40.71 -4.37
C GLU A 108 4.29 40.00 -3.16
N GLY A 109 4.65 38.72 -3.29
CA GLY A 109 5.38 37.96 -2.28
C GLY A 109 4.54 37.09 -1.36
#